data_AF-A0A8C1N214-F1
#
_entry.id   AF-A0A8C1N214-F1
#
_cell.length_a   1.000
_cell.length_b   1.000
_cell.length_c   1.000
_cell.angle_alpha   90.00
_cell.angle_beta   90.00
_cell.angle_gamma   90.00
#
_symmetry.space_group_name_H-M   'P 1'
#
loop_
_entity.id
_entity.type
_entity.pdbx_description
1 polymer ?
#
loop_
_entity_poly.entity_id
_entity_poly.type
_entity_poly.pdbx_seq_one_letter_code
_entity_poly.pdbx_strand_id
1 'polypeptide(L)'
;MKWNLVFLGLLLTFGQLSWGQKGMDIPEYDGKDRVHDLNAKNYKSVMKKYDVMVVYYHEHVGSSKVAQKQFQIEELALEVGLFPFLCSSGLDEADSIYIFIEDEVIEYDGELAADTLVEFLYDVIEDPVEIIDNVRELKGFHNIEEDIKLVGFFKSQKSEHYQEYEDAAEEFHPHIKFFATFNPKVAKSLDLKLNEVDFYEPFMDEPVLIPGKPYSEKELVAFIEDNDRPTLRKMQPYNMYEIWEDALDGEHIIAFAEEGDPGMRILY
;
A
#
# COMPACT_ATOMS: atom_id res chain seq x y z
N MET A 1 -68.62 -23.66 -4.19
CA MET A 1 -67.31 -23.28 -3.60
C MET A 1 -66.53 -24.55 -3.34
N LYS A 2 -65.28 -24.68 -3.84
CA LYS A 2 -64.19 -25.57 -3.34
C LYS A 2 -63.14 -26.02 -4.38
N TRP A 3 -63.10 -25.49 -5.61
CA TRP A 3 -62.00 -25.84 -6.55
C TRP A 3 -60.93 -24.76 -6.73
N ASN A 4 -61.25 -23.48 -6.49
CA ASN A 4 -60.26 -22.39 -6.61
C ASN A 4 -59.15 -22.45 -5.56
N LEU A 5 -59.36 -23.12 -4.42
CA LEU A 5 -58.34 -23.30 -3.38
C LEU A 5 -57.35 -24.42 -3.71
N VAL A 6 -57.75 -25.42 -4.51
CA VAL A 6 -56.87 -26.54 -4.89
C VAL A 6 -55.85 -26.10 -5.93
N PHE A 7 -56.26 -25.26 -6.89
CA PHE A 7 -55.33 -24.69 -7.88
C PHE A 7 -54.35 -23.68 -7.26
N LEU A 8 -54.76 -22.92 -6.25
CA LEU A 8 -53.86 -22.00 -5.53
C LEU A 8 -52.83 -22.77 -4.68
N GLY A 9 -53.23 -23.90 -4.09
CA GLY A 9 -52.32 -24.79 -3.35
C GLY A 9 -51.27 -25.45 -4.26
N LEU A 10 -51.64 -25.83 -5.49
CA LEU A 10 -50.71 -26.45 -6.44
C LEU A 10 -49.69 -25.43 -6.99
N LEU A 11 -50.10 -24.17 -7.18
CA LEU A 11 -49.20 -23.08 -7.62
C LEU A 11 -48.20 -22.67 -6.54
N LEU A 12 -48.59 -22.73 -5.26
CA LEU A 12 -47.69 -22.48 -4.13
C LEU A 12 -46.65 -23.59 -3.90
N THR A 13 -46.91 -24.83 -4.36
CA THR A 13 -45.91 -25.91 -4.29
C THR A 13 -44.89 -25.91 -5.43
N PHE A 14 -45.10 -25.11 -6.48
CA PHE A 14 -44.12 -24.89 -7.55
C PHE A 14 -43.33 -23.57 -7.38
N GLY A 15 -43.74 -22.71 -6.46
CA GLY A 15 -43.01 -21.50 -6.09
C GLY A 15 -41.98 -21.79 -5.01
N GLN A 16 -40.71 -21.77 -5.39
CA GLN A 16 -39.52 -21.70 -4.52
C GLN A 16 -39.09 -23.00 -3.81
N LEU A 17 -38.64 -23.97 -4.61
CA LEU A 17 -37.33 -24.56 -4.33
C LEU A 17 -36.31 -23.75 -5.14
N SER A 18 -36.00 -22.53 -4.69
CA SER A 18 -34.72 -21.93 -5.05
C SER A 18 -33.67 -22.79 -4.37
N TRP A 19 -33.09 -23.75 -5.11
CA TRP A 19 -31.83 -24.34 -4.71
C TRP A 19 -30.89 -23.18 -4.44
N GLY A 20 -30.54 -22.97 -3.17
CA GLY A 20 -29.47 -22.06 -2.82
C GLY A 20 -28.28 -22.48 -3.64
N GLN A 21 -27.84 -21.62 -4.56
CA GLN A 21 -26.59 -21.85 -5.26
C GLN A 21 -25.53 -22.03 -4.18
N LYS A 22 -24.69 -23.06 -4.34
CA LYS A 22 -23.50 -23.23 -3.52
C LYS A 22 -22.82 -21.86 -3.44
N GLY A 23 -22.60 -21.37 -2.22
CA GLY A 23 -21.94 -20.08 -2.01
C GLY A 23 -20.59 -20.06 -2.72
N MET A 24 -20.02 -18.87 -2.87
CA MET A 24 -18.67 -18.71 -3.39
C MET A 24 -17.72 -19.58 -2.55
N ASP A 25 -17.11 -20.60 -3.17
CA ASP A 25 -16.09 -21.41 -2.51
C ASP A 25 -14.86 -20.50 -2.30
N ILE A 26 -14.37 -20.41 -1.06
CA ILE A 26 -13.17 -19.63 -0.74
C ILE A 26 -11.98 -20.31 -1.44
N PRO A 27 -11.19 -19.59 -2.26
CA PRO A 27 -10.02 -20.17 -2.90
C PRO A 27 -9.01 -20.61 -1.83
N GLU A 28 -8.52 -21.84 -1.95
CA GLU A 28 -7.45 -22.40 -1.12
C GLU A 28 -6.16 -22.47 -1.94
N TYR A 29 -5.02 -22.44 -1.25
CA TYR A 29 -3.71 -22.63 -1.87
C TYR A 29 -3.66 -23.95 -2.64
N ASP A 30 -3.31 -23.90 -3.92
CA ASP A 30 -3.36 -25.06 -4.82
C ASP A 30 -2.10 -25.94 -4.80
N GLY A 31 -1.13 -25.63 -3.92
CA GLY A 31 0.09 -26.42 -3.71
C GLY A 31 1.08 -26.35 -4.87
N LYS A 32 0.91 -25.39 -5.80
CA LYS A 32 1.85 -25.20 -6.91
C LYS A 32 2.92 -24.20 -6.53
N ASP A 33 4.16 -24.64 -6.64
CA ASP A 33 5.34 -23.78 -6.57
C ASP A 33 5.33 -22.76 -7.72
N ARG A 34 5.40 -21.49 -7.34
CA ARG A 34 5.46 -20.32 -8.23
C ARG A 34 6.73 -19.48 -7.99
N VAL A 35 7.53 -19.85 -7.00
CA VAL A 35 8.76 -19.16 -6.61
C VAL A 35 9.87 -19.62 -7.55
N HIS A 36 10.76 -18.71 -7.94
CA HIS A 36 11.93 -19.02 -8.75
C HIS A 36 13.19 -18.82 -7.92
N ASP A 37 14.10 -19.77 -7.95
CA ASP A 37 15.45 -19.57 -7.40
C ASP A 37 16.27 -18.70 -8.35
N LEU A 38 16.75 -17.51 -7.94
CA LEU A 38 17.72 -16.79 -8.76
C LEU A 38 19.12 -17.29 -8.60
N ASN A 39 19.83 -17.16 -9.70
CA ASN A 39 21.25 -17.19 -9.76
C ASN A 39 21.73 -16.29 -10.90
N ALA A 40 23.03 -16.09 -10.96
CA ALA A 40 23.68 -15.29 -12.01
C ALA A 40 23.37 -15.77 -13.45
N LYS A 41 22.81 -16.97 -13.65
CA LYS A 41 22.49 -17.51 -14.98
C LYS A 41 21.07 -17.20 -15.44
N ASN A 42 20.09 -17.11 -14.54
CA ASN A 42 18.68 -16.98 -14.90
C ASN A 42 18.06 -15.60 -14.62
N TYR A 43 18.65 -14.77 -13.74
CA TYR A 43 18.01 -13.53 -13.27
C TYR A 43 17.54 -12.61 -14.40
N LYS A 44 18.38 -12.36 -15.41
CA LYS A 44 18.03 -11.52 -16.56
C LYS A 44 16.83 -12.05 -17.36
N SER A 45 16.61 -13.36 -17.37
CA SER A 45 15.49 -13.96 -18.09
C SER A 45 14.22 -13.93 -17.26
N VAL A 46 14.32 -14.03 -15.94
CA VAL A 46 13.16 -13.98 -15.04
C VAL A 46 12.66 -12.55 -14.89
N MET A 47 13.56 -11.59 -14.70
CA MET A 47 13.22 -10.15 -14.61
C MET A 47 12.47 -9.64 -15.84
N LYS A 48 12.71 -10.21 -17.02
CA LYS A 48 12.02 -9.81 -18.27
C LYS A 48 10.62 -10.40 -18.44
N LYS A 49 10.22 -11.34 -17.57
CA LYS A 49 8.97 -12.07 -17.71
C LYS A 49 7.82 -11.40 -16.95
N TYR A 50 8.15 -10.59 -15.95
CA TYR A 50 7.21 -10.03 -15.00
C TYR A 50 7.40 -8.52 -14.95
N ASP A 51 6.29 -7.79 -14.93
CA ASP A 51 6.30 -6.33 -14.81
C ASP A 51 6.59 -5.89 -13.36
N VAL A 52 6.14 -6.70 -12.41
CA VAL A 52 6.44 -6.57 -10.97
C VAL A 52 7.04 -7.88 -10.46
N MET A 53 8.11 -7.76 -9.70
CA MET A 53 8.89 -8.90 -9.24
C MET A 53 9.29 -8.70 -7.78
N VAL A 54 8.90 -9.65 -6.94
CA VAL A 54 9.19 -9.61 -5.50
C VAL A 54 10.34 -10.55 -5.20
N VAL A 55 11.41 -10.02 -4.63
CA VAL A 55 12.65 -10.72 -4.34
C VAL A 55 12.78 -10.83 -2.84
N TYR A 56 12.69 -12.04 -2.32
CA TYR A 56 13.02 -12.31 -0.92
C TYR A 56 14.50 -12.66 -0.86
N TYR A 57 15.30 -11.79 -0.25
CA TYR A 57 16.73 -12.03 -0.08
C TYR A 57 17.00 -12.52 1.33
N HIS A 58 17.62 -13.69 1.44
CA HIS A 58 17.86 -14.33 2.72
C HIS A 58 19.26 -14.96 2.76
N GLU A 59 19.79 -15.14 3.97
CA GLU A 59 21.04 -15.89 4.13
C GLU A 59 20.86 -17.38 3.81
N HIS A 60 21.96 -18.07 3.51
CA HIS A 60 21.93 -19.51 3.33
C HIS A 60 21.43 -20.18 4.61
N VAL A 61 20.26 -20.81 4.54
CA VAL A 61 19.63 -21.50 5.66
C VAL A 61 20.58 -22.59 6.20
N GLY A 62 21.03 -22.43 7.45
CA GLY A 62 21.95 -23.37 8.09
C GLY A 62 21.35 -24.77 8.25
N SER A 63 22.13 -25.72 8.81
CA SER A 63 21.67 -27.10 9.04
C SER A 63 20.70 -27.26 10.22
N SER A 64 20.31 -26.17 10.87
CA SER A 64 19.38 -26.18 12.01
C SER A 64 17.95 -26.45 11.53
N LYS A 65 17.29 -27.41 12.17
CA LYS A 65 15.87 -27.73 11.90
C LYS A 65 14.93 -26.55 12.16
N VAL A 66 15.30 -25.64 13.07
CA VAL A 66 14.48 -24.45 13.38
C VAL A 66 14.57 -23.45 12.23
N ALA A 67 15.78 -23.13 11.77
CA ALA A 67 16.00 -22.22 10.64
C ALA A 67 15.34 -22.73 9.36
N GLN A 68 15.43 -24.04 9.09
CA GLN A 68 14.75 -24.65 7.93
C GLN A 68 13.22 -24.55 8.00
N LYS A 69 12.65 -24.65 9.20
CA LYS A 69 11.21 -24.50 9.38
C LYS A 69 10.76 -23.05 9.24
N GLN A 70 11.56 -22.11 9.73
CA GLN A 70 11.31 -20.68 9.58
C GLN A 70 11.25 -20.34 8.09
N PHE A 71 12.30 -20.70 7.34
CA PHE A 71 12.36 -20.52 5.90
C PHE A 71 11.17 -21.14 5.14
N GLN A 72 10.73 -22.34 5.53
CA GLN A 72 9.55 -22.98 4.92
C GLN A 72 8.24 -22.21 5.17
N ILE A 73 8.10 -21.56 6.31
CA ILE A 73 6.92 -20.74 6.63
C ILE A 73 6.95 -19.46 5.81
N GLU A 74 8.13 -18.85 5.68
CA GLU A 74 8.37 -17.62 4.91
C GLU A 74 8.10 -17.87 3.42
N GLU A 75 8.68 -18.92 2.85
CA GLU A 75 8.44 -19.35 1.47
C GLU A 75 6.95 -19.61 1.22
N LEU A 76 6.26 -20.26 2.15
CA LEU A 76 4.82 -20.51 2.02
C LEU A 76 3.98 -19.23 2.06
N ALA A 77 4.33 -18.27 2.93
CA ALA A 77 3.63 -16.98 2.98
C ALA A 77 3.77 -16.23 1.64
N LEU A 78 4.96 -16.29 1.04
CA LEU A 78 5.22 -15.73 -0.28
C LEU A 78 4.44 -16.48 -1.37
N GLU A 79 4.46 -17.82 -1.41
CA GLU A 79 3.69 -18.61 -2.38
C GLU A 79 2.18 -18.31 -2.38
N VAL A 80 1.61 -18.08 -1.20
CA VAL A 80 0.19 -17.74 -1.03
C VAL A 80 -0.13 -16.34 -1.56
N GLY A 81 0.84 -15.42 -1.50
CA GLY A 81 0.74 -14.06 -2.03
C GLY A 81 0.61 -13.96 -3.56
N LEU A 82 0.58 -15.08 -4.31
CA LEU A 82 0.27 -15.16 -5.75
C LEU A 82 1.28 -14.53 -6.73
N PHE A 83 2.40 -13.99 -6.26
CA PHE A 83 3.42 -13.39 -7.12
C PHE A 83 4.62 -14.33 -7.36
N PRO A 84 5.39 -14.15 -8.44
CA PRO A 84 6.61 -14.92 -8.67
C PRO A 84 7.71 -14.36 -7.78
N PHE A 85 7.98 -15.04 -6.67
CA PHE A 85 9.05 -14.68 -5.74
C PHE A 85 10.40 -15.18 -6.21
N LEU A 86 11.44 -14.54 -5.71
CA LEU A 86 12.71 -14.62 -6.40
C LEU A 86 13.91 -14.52 -5.43
N CYS A 87 14.63 -15.63 -5.18
CA CYS A 87 15.75 -15.66 -4.21
C CYS A 87 17.08 -15.23 -4.86
N SER A 88 17.60 -14.04 -4.57
CA SER A 88 18.89 -13.54 -5.11
C SER A 88 20.05 -13.62 -4.11
N SER A 89 21.29 -13.42 -4.56
CA SER A 89 22.47 -13.26 -3.70
C SER A 89 23.23 -12.02 -4.17
N GLY A 90 23.04 -10.88 -3.52
CA GLY A 90 23.68 -9.61 -3.91
C GLY A 90 22.96 -8.32 -3.51
N LEU A 91 22.06 -8.37 -2.52
CA LEU A 91 21.41 -7.22 -1.91
C LEU A 91 22.06 -6.96 -0.54
N ASP A 92 21.94 -5.74 -0.03
CA ASP A 92 22.75 -5.28 1.10
C ASP A 92 22.23 -5.77 2.47
N GLU A 93 20.93 -6.03 2.61
CA GLU A 93 20.32 -6.44 3.87
C GLU A 93 19.67 -7.82 3.80
N ALA A 94 20.22 -8.78 4.56
CA ALA A 94 19.69 -10.12 4.59
C ALA A 94 18.34 -10.19 5.31
N ASP A 95 17.48 -11.07 4.83
CA ASP A 95 16.10 -11.30 5.29
C ASP A 95 15.11 -10.17 4.93
N SER A 96 15.47 -9.30 3.98
CA SER A 96 14.62 -8.24 3.43
C SER A 96 13.89 -8.66 2.14
N ILE A 97 12.77 -7.98 1.86
CA ILE A 97 12.02 -8.11 0.62
C ILE A 97 12.26 -6.88 -0.26
N TYR A 98 12.60 -7.10 -1.52
CA TYR A 98 12.76 -6.05 -2.52
C TYR A 98 11.73 -6.22 -3.63
N ILE A 99 11.06 -5.15 -4.00
CA ILE A 99 10.06 -5.14 -5.06
C ILE A 99 10.64 -4.35 -6.23
N PHE A 100 10.79 -5.04 -7.36
CA PHE A 100 11.25 -4.45 -8.61
C PHE A 100 10.03 -4.19 -9.48
N ILE A 101 9.83 -2.94 -9.87
CA ILE A 101 8.77 -2.51 -10.78
C ILE A 101 9.37 -1.50 -11.75
N GLU A 102 9.23 -1.76 -13.06
CA GLU A 102 9.85 -0.94 -14.10
C GLU A 102 11.36 -0.72 -13.89
N ASP A 103 11.78 0.52 -13.61
CA ASP A 103 13.18 0.89 -13.30
C ASP A 103 13.40 1.15 -11.79
N GLU A 104 12.35 1.01 -10.96
CA GLU A 104 12.36 1.27 -9.52
C GLU A 104 12.60 0.01 -8.66
N VAL A 105 13.23 0.22 -7.51
CA VAL A 105 13.47 -0.81 -6.49
C VAL A 105 12.99 -0.30 -5.15
N ILE A 106 11.94 -0.93 -4.63
CA ILE A 106 11.31 -0.59 -3.36
C ILE A 106 11.73 -1.63 -2.32
N GLU A 107 12.24 -1.19 -1.18
CA GLU A 107 12.50 -2.05 -0.03
C GLU A 107 11.23 -2.16 0.82
N TYR A 108 10.76 -3.38 1.03
CA TYR A 108 9.61 -3.65 1.88
C TYR A 108 10.06 -3.98 3.29
N ASP A 109 9.77 -3.08 4.23
CA ASP A 109 10.14 -3.19 5.64
C ASP A 109 8.91 -3.33 6.56
N GLY A 110 8.05 -4.27 6.17
CA GLY A 110 6.80 -4.60 6.85
C GLY A 110 6.70 -6.06 7.28
N GLU A 111 5.55 -6.42 7.85
CA GLU A 111 5.23 -7.77 8.27
C GLU A 111 5.26 -8.76 7.11
N LEU A 112 6.01 -9.84 7.28
CA LEU A 112 6.06 -10.95 6.34
C LEU A 112 4.79 -11.81 6.41
N ALA A 113 3.69 -11.27 5.86
CA ALA A 113 2.39 -11.90 5.78
C ALA A 113 1.79 -11.75 4.37
N ALA A 114 1.12 -12.79 3.89
CA ALA A 114 0.64 -12.85 2.50
C ALA A 114 -0.39 -11.76 2.18
N ASP A 115 -1.31 -11.50 3.09
CA ASP A 115 -2.32 -10.45 2.98
C ASP A 115 -1.68 -9.05 2.97
N THR A 116 -0.80 -8.76 3.94
CA THR A 116 -0.09 -7.47 4.00
C THR A 116 0.75 -7.21 2.76
N LEU A 117 1.49 -8.22 2.28
CA LEU A 117 2.29 -8.10 1.06
C LEU A 117 1.43 -7.89 -0.18
N VAL A 118 0.31 -8.60 -0.30
CA VAL A 118 -0.61 -8.42 -1.43
C VAL A 118 -1.21 -7.03 -1.42
N GLU A 119 -1.61 -6.52 -0.26
CA GLU A 119 -2.10 -5.14 -0.10
C GLU A 119 -1.02 -4.12 -0.50
N PHE A 120 0.20 -4.27 0.00
CA PHE A 120 1.32 -3.39 -0.36
C PHE A 120 1.61 -3.41 -1.87
N LEU A 121 1.58 -4.60 -2.49
CA LEU A 121 1.79 -4.72 -3.93
C LEU A 121 0.67 -4.10 -4.76
N TYR A 122 -0.57 -4.09 -4.26
CA TYR A 122 -1.65 -3.35 -4.91
C TYR A 122 -1.36 -1.86 -4.91
N ASP A 123 -0.85 -1.31 -3.82
CA ASP A 123 -0.44 0.09 -3.78
C ASP A 123 0.75 0.36 -4.72
N VAL A 124 1.76 -0.55 -4.77
CA VAL A 124 2.92 -0.40 -5.67
C VAL A 124 2.53 -0.34 -7.15
N ILE A 125 1.52 -1.12 -7.58
CA ILE A 125 1.11 -1.14 -9.00
C ILE A 125 0.17 -0.01 -9.39
N GLU A 126 -0.36 0.75 -8.42
CA GLU A 126 -1.16 1.93 -8.69
C GLU A 126 -0.29 3.11 -9.13
N ASP A 127 -0.90 4.08 -9.81
CA ASP A 127 -0.20 5.28 -10.24
C ASP A 127 0.28 6.07 -8.99
N PRO A 128 1.49 6.67 -9.02
CA PRO A 128 2.06 7.35 -7.86
C PRO A 128 1.27 8.60 -7.45
N VAL A 129 0.42 9.14 -8.34
CA VAL A 129 -0.41 10.33 -8.08
C VAL A 129 -1.88 10.06 -8.36
N GLU A 130 -2.73 10.10 -7.33
CA GLU A 130 -4.19 9.95 -7.47
C GLU A 130 -4.85 11.29 -7.89
N ILE A 131 -5.70 11.26 -8.92
CA ILE A 131 -6.39 12.46 -9.41
C ILE A 131 -7.74 12.68 -8.74
N ILE A 132 -7.89 13.81 -8.05
CA ILE A 132 -9.15 14.27 -7.46
C ILE A 132 -9.88 15.20 -8.44
N ASP A 133 -10.96 14.74 -9.05
CA ASP A 133 -11.76 15.54 -10.00
C ASP A 133 -13.15 15.90 -9.44
N ASN A 134 -13.61 15.23 -8.37
CA ASN A 134 -14.93 15.50 -7.79
C ASN A 134 -14.99 15.49 -6.25
N VAL A 135 -16.15 15.89 -5.72
CA VAL A 135 -16.39 16.06 -4.27
C VAL A 135 -16.36 14.71 -3.52
N ARG A 136 -16.65 13.59 -4.18
CA ARG A 136 -16.61 12.27 -3.54
C ARG A 136 -15.16 11.83 -3.32
N GLU A 137 -14.31 12.00 -4.32
CA GLU A 137 -12.86 11.76 -4.21
C GLU A 137 -12.23 12.69 -3.18
N LEU A 138 -12.61 13.98 -3.19
CA LEU A 138 -12.14 14.94 -2.18
C LEU A 138 -12.52 14.50 -0.75
N LYS A 139 -13.70 13.91 -0.57
CA LYS A 139 -14.08 13.32 0.72
C LYS A 139 -13.20 12.12 1.08
N GLY A 140 -12.84 11.29 0.11
CA GLY A 140 -11.88 10.20 0.28
C GLY A 140 -10.55 10.71 0.78
N PHE A 141 -9.99 11.72 0.10
CA PHE A 141 -8.76 12.41 0.50
C PHE A 141 -8.80 12.89 1.96
N HIS A 142 -9.89 13.53 2.40
CA HIS A 142 -10.00 14.00 3.79
C HIS A 142 -10.11 12.89 4.84
N ASN A 143 -10.57 11.69 4.47
CA ASN A 143 -10.69 10.57 5.41
C ASN A 143 -9.35 9.84 5.66
N ILE A 144 -8.30 10.15 4.90
CA ILE A 144 -6.97 9.58 5.10
C ILE A 144 -6.28 10.38 6.21
N GLU A 145 -6.34 9.91 7.44
CA GLU A 145 -5.77 10.64 8.60
C GLU A 145 -4.44 10.04 9.07
N GLU A 146 -4.12 8.81 8.69
CA GLU A 146 -3.03 8.03 9.30
C GLU A 146 -1.72 8.11 8.52
N ASP A 147 -1.78 8.53 7.25
CA ASP A 147 -0.66 8.58 6.32
C ASP A 147 -0.29 10.03 5.99
N ILE A 148 1.00 10.24 5.70
CA ILE A 148 1.46 11.48 5.09
C ILE A 148 0.81 11.57 3.70
N LYS A 149 0.24 12.72 3.40
CA LYS A 149 -0.36 12.97 2.08
C LYS A 149 -0.09 14.37 1.57
N LEU A 150 0.09 14.47 0.26
CA LEU A 150 0.26 15.75 -0.43
C LEU A 150 -0.88 15.96 -1.41
N VAL A 151 -1.29 17.21 -1.63
CA VAL A 151 -2.22 17.55 -2.71
C VAL A 151 -1.81 18.81 -3.45
N GLY A 152 -1.66 18.68 -4.77
CA GLY A 152 -1.30 19.78 -5.67
C GLY A 152 -2.44 20.22 -6.59
N PHE A 153 -2.54 21.54 -6.86
CA PHE A 153 -3.42 22.05 -7.92
C PHE A 153 -2.63 22.50 -9.14
N PHE A 154 -2.81 21.80 -10.26
CA PHE A 154 -2.08 22.07 -11.49
C PHE A 154 -3.01 22.39 -12.66
N LYS A 155 -2.41 22.88 -13.75
CA LYS A 155 -3.20 23.25 -14.94
C LYS A 155 -3.72 22.03 -15.70
N SER A 156 -2.93 20.97 -15.77
CA SER A 156 -3.20 19.72 -16.50
C SER A 156 -2.04 18.74 -16.28
N GLN A 157 -2.22 17.47 -16.61
CA GLN A 157 -1.14 16.46 -16.65
C GLN A 157 0.08 16.84 -17.52
N LYS A 158 -0.09 17.79 -18.46
CA LYS A 158 0.99 18.24 -19.36
C LYS A 158 1.74 19.47 -18.84
N SER A 159 1.42 19.99 -17.65
CA SER A 159 2.17 21.12 -17.11
C SER A 159 3.48 20.64 -16.52
N GLU A 160 4.56 21.37 -16.80
CA GLU A 160 5.90 21.15 -16.23
C GLU A 160 5.86 20.96 -14.71
N HIS A 161 5.13 21.81 -13.98
CA HIS A 161 5.00 21.69 -12.52
C HIS A 161 4.27 20.43 -12.04
N TYR A 162 3.41 19.83 -12.87
CA TYR A 162 2.80 18.55 -12.52
C TYR A 162 3.77 17.40 -12.78
N GLN A 163 4.58 17.49 -13.84
CA GLN A 163 5.60 16.48 -14.14
C GLN A 163 6.64 16.43 -13.03
N GLU A 164 7.16 17.58 -12.60
CA GLU A 164 8.09 17.66 -11.45
C GLU A 164 7.46 17.15 -10.13
N TYR A 165 6.13 17.24 -10.00
CA TYR A 165 5.41 16.72 -8.84
C TYR A 165 5.17 15.20 -8.92
N GLU A 166 4.93 14.69 -10.12
CA GLU A 166 4.79 13.27 -10.43
C GLU A 166 6.14 12.55 -10.29
N ASP A 167 7.22 13.11 -10.83
CA ASP A 167 8.59 12.63 -10.66
C ASP A 167 8.96 12.56 -9.16
N ALA A 168 8.60 13.57 -8.36
CA ALA A 168 8.80 13.52 -6.92
C ALA A 168 7.91 12.49 -6.19
N ALA A 169 6.75 12.14 -6.75
CA ALA A 169 5.87 11.13 -6.16
C ALA A 169 6.43 9.72 -6.33
N GLU A 170 7.09 9.44 -7.46
CA GLU A 170 7.74 8.15 -7.74
C GLU A 170 8.78 7.80 -6.67
N GLU A 171 9.56 8.78 -6.19
CA GLU A 171 10.58 8.59 -5.14
C GLU A 171 10.02 8.12 -3.78
N PHE A 172 8.74 8.38 -3.49
CA PHE A 172 8.11 8.01 -2.21
C PHE A 172 6.98 6.98 -2.37
N HIS A 173 6.75 6.48 -3.58
CA HIS A 173 5.68 5.53 -3.84
C HIS A 173 6.04 4.14 -3.28
N PRO A 174 5.13 3.45 -2.55
CA PRO A 174 3.76 3.82 -2.20
C PRO A 174 3.57 4.39 -0.77
N HIS A 175 4.67 4.69 -0.07
CA HIS A 175 4.68 5.04 1.35
C HIS A 175 4.03 6.41 1.65
N ILE A 176 4.18 7.37 0.75
CA ILE A 176 3.55 8.70 0.88
C ILE A 176 2.50 8.88 -0.23
N LYS A 177 1.29 9.30 0.15
CA LYS A 177 0.17 9.39 -0.79
C LYS A 177 0.15 10.76 -1.49
N PHE A 178 0.38 10.77 -2.80
CA PHE A 178 0.31 12.00 -3.61
C PHE A 178 -1.04 12.12 -4.30
N PHE A 179 -1.59 13.32 -4.27
CA PHE A 179 -2.84 13.67 -4.94
C PHE A 179 -2.67 14.89 -5.83
N ALA A 180 -3.38 14.93 -6.93
CA ALA A 180 -3.46 16.12 -7.76
C ALA A 180 -4.88 16.44 -8.18
N THR A 181 -5.16 17.72 -8.38
CA THR A 181 -6.37 18.15 -9.06
C THR A 181 -6.04 19.07 -10.22
N PHE A 182 -6.81 18.95 -11.29
CA PHE A 182 -6.84 19.92 -12.39
C PHE A 182 -8.14 20.73 -12.40
N ASN A 183 -9.01 20.48 -11.40
CA ASN A 183 -10.35 21.03 -11.32
C ASN A 183 -10.38 22.25 -10.39
N PRO A 184 -10.62 23.48 -10.91
CA PRO A 184 -10.60 24.69 -10.10
C PRO A 184 -11.63 24.70 -8.96
N LYS A 185 -12.70 23.89 -9.04
CA LYS A 185 -13.69 23.78 -7.96
C LYS A 185 -13.18 22.94 -6.79
N VAL A 186 -12.44 21.87 -7.08
CA VAL A 186 -11.78 21.05 -6.07
C VAL A 186 -10.69 21.86 -5.41
N ALA A 187 -9.82 22.49 -6.20
CA ALA A 187 -8.76 23.37 -5.69
C ALA A 187 -9.29 24.48 -4.78
N LYS A 188 -10.40 25.13 -5.16
CA LYS A 188 -11.05 26.13 -4.30
C LYS A 188 -11.56 25.56 -2.98
N SER A 189 -11.96 24.29 -2.94
CA SER A 189 -12.43 23.64 -1.71
C SER A 189 -11.25 23.29 -0.77
N LEU A 190 -10.06 23.09 -1.34
CA LEU A 190 -8.78 22.90 -0.65
C LEU A 190 -8.05 24.22 -0.36
N ASP A 191 -8.60 25.37 -0.76
CA ASP A 191 -7.94 26.70 -0.73
C ASP A 191 -6.58 26.79 -1.49
N LEU A 192 -6.38 25.92 -2.48
CA LEU A 192 -5.17 25.87 -3.30
C LEU A 192 -5.20 26.87 -4.47
N LYS A 193 -4.07 27.54 -4.72
CA LYS A 193 -3.80 28.30 -5.94
C LYS A 193 -3.06 27.46 -6.98
N LEU A 194 -2.98 27.96 -8.20
CA LEU A 194 -2.31 27.25 -9.29
C LEU A 194 -0.83 27.02 -8.96
N ASN A 195 -0.37 25.78 -9.11
CA ASN A 195 0.95 25.26 -8.77
C ASN A 195 1.29 25.31 -7.26
N GLU A 196 0.26 25.36 -6.42
CA GLU A 196 0.40 25.21 -4.97
C GLU A 196 0.25 23.73 -4.61
N VAL A 197 1.06 23.29 -3.66
CA VAL A 197 1.07 21.94 -3.09
C VAL A 197 0.99 22.12 -1.58
N ASP A 198 0.07 21.41 -0.97
CA ASP A 198 -0.08 21.31 0.48
C ASP A 198 0.44 19.96 0.96
N PHE A 199 1.18 19.96 2.07
CA PHE A 199 1.66 18.76 2.76
C PHE A 199 0.85 18.57 4.05
N TYR A 200 0.27 17.39 4.24
CA TYR A 200 -0.47 17.05 5.45
C TYR A 200 0.30 15.98 6.21
N GLU A 201 0.70 16.35 7.43
CA GLU A 201 1.20 15.39 8.42
C GLU A 201 0.03 14.52 8.92
N PRO A 202 0.26 13.22 9.22
CA PRO A 202 -0.73 12.36 9.86
C PRO A 202 -1.37 13.02 11.07
N PHE A 203 -2.68 12.83 11.21
CA PHE A 203 -3.52 13.32 12.29
C PHE A 203 -3.59 14.86 12.42
N MET A 204 -3.09 15.60 11.42
CA MET A 204 -3.18 17.07 11.38
C MET A 204 -4.22 17.55 10.36
N ASP A 205 -5.11 18.44 10.80
CA ASP A 205 -6.16 19.04 9.95
C ASP A 205 -5.62 20.12 9.00
N GLU A 206 -4.58 20.85 9.44
CA GLU A 206 -4.02 21.99 8.71
C GLU A 206 -2.74 21.58 7.96
N PRO A 207 -2.58 21.97 6.69
CA PRO A 207 -1.38 21.65 5.93
C PRO A 207 -0.19 22.52 6.33
N VAL A 208 1.01 21.97 6.11
CA VAL A 208 2.27 22.69 6.19
C VAL A 208 2.59 23.30 4.82
N LEU A 209 2.97 24.58 4.84
CA LEU A 209 3.33 25.31 3.62
C LEU A 209 4.74 24.94 3.16
N ILE A 210 4.84 24.34 1.97
CA ILE A 210 6.13 24.08 1.32
C ILE A 210 6.70 25.43 0.81
N PRO A 211 7.92 25.83 1.25
CA PRO A 211 8.54 27.08 0.83
C PRO A 211 9.01 27.01 -0.64
N GLY A 212 9.14 28.17 -1.31
CA GLY A 212 9.81 28.24 -2.62
C GLY A 212 8.95 27.86 -3.84
N LYS A 213 7.78 28.47 -4.03
CA LYS A 213 6.94 28.28 -5.24
C LYS A 213 7.51 28.97 -6.50
N PRO A 214 7.40 28.38 -7.70
CA PRO A 214 6.98 27.00 -8.00
C PRO A 214 8.08 25.99 -7.66
N TYR A 215 7.69 24.76 -7.37
CA TYR A 215 8.60 23.71 -6.90
C TYR A 215 9.19 22.91 -8.06
N SER A 216 10.46 22.54 -7.90
CA SER A 216 11.10 21.44 -8.63
C SER A 216 10.97 20.12 -7.86
N GLU A 217 11.16 19.00 -8.55
CA GLU A 217 11.23 17.64 -7.98
C GLU A 217 12.12 17.63 -6.73
N LYS A 218 13.34 18.14 -6.86
CA LYS A 218 14.34 18.19 -5.78
C LYS A 218 13.91 18.99 -4.56
N GLU A 219 13.16 20.07 -4.76
CA GLU A 219 12.67 20.89 -3.65
C GLU A 219 11.52 20.18 -2.90
N LEU A 220 10.69 19.43 -3.63
CA LEU A 220 9.64 18.60 -3.04
C LEU A 220 10.25 17.44 -2.26
N VAL A 221 11.16 16.68 -2.88
CA VAL A 221 11.85 15.55 -2.25
C VAL A 221 12.56 15.98 -0.98
N ALA A 222 13.40 17.02 -1.05
CA ALA A 222 14.11 17.52 0.13
C ALA A 222 13.17 18.00 1.24
N PHE A 223 12.04 18.64 0.89
CA PHE A 223 11.06 19.04 1.90
C PHE A 223 10.41 17.82 2.56
N ILE A 224 10.06 16.80 1.78
CA ILE A 224 9.41 15.59 2.29
C ILE A 224 10.38 14.82 3.18
N GLU A 225 11.63 14.60 2.76
CA GLU A 225 12.68 13.97 3.58
C GLU A 225 12.92 14.73 4.91
N ASP A 226 12.89 16.06 4.89
CA ASP A 226 13.03 16.87 6.12
C ASP A 226 11.80 16.76 7.05
N ASN A 227 10.68 16.22 6.58
CA ASN A 227 9.39 16.14 7.29
C ASN A 227 8.76 14.73 7.27
N ASP A 228 9.52 13.68 6.90
CA ASP A 228 9.06 12.29 6.78
C ASP A 228 8.86 11.60 8.14
N ARG A 229 9.22 12.31 9.21
CA ARG A 229 9.02 11.90 10.61
C ARG A 229 7.90 12.69 11.31
N PRO A 230 6.62 12.28 11.13
CA PRO A 230 5.49 12.85 11.85
C PRO A 230 5.62 12.77 13.38
N THR A 231 4.96 13.71 14.04
CA THR A 231 4.78 13.78 15.49
C THR A 231 4.04 12.57 16.04
N LEU A 232 3.01 12.12 15.33
CA LEU A 232 2.25 10.91 15.63
C LEU A 232 2.20 10.04 14.37
N ARG A 233 2.67 8.80 14.49
CA ARG A 233 2.66 7.80 13.43
C ARG A 233 1.91 6.57 13.91
N LYS A 234 1.04 6.02 13.06
CA LYS A 234 0.39 4.74 13.36
C LYS A 234 1.29 3.62 12.88
N MET A 235 1.60 2.69 13.77
CA MET A 235 2.27 1.46 13.39
C MET A 235 1.26 0.55 12.67
N GLN A 236 1.54 0.25 11.41
CA GLN A 236 0.74 -0.62 10.55
C GLN A 236 1.56 -1.84 10.13
N PRO A 237 0.92 -2.94 9.70
CA PRO A 237 1.64 -4.13 9.27
C PRO A 237 2.71 -3.84 8.20
N TYR A 238 2.45 -2.96 7.24
CA TYR A 238 3.38 -2.71 6.12
C TYR A 238 4.59 -1.80 6.43
N ASN A 239 4.60 -1.08 7.56
CA ASN A 239 5.66 -0.13 7.94
C ASN A 239 6.20 -0.36 9.36
N MET A 240 5.90 -1.52 9.94
CA MET A 240 6.16 -1.80 11.35
C MET A 240 7.65 -1.73 11.70
N TYR A 241 8.51 -2.32 10.87
CA TYR A 241 9.94 -2.37 11.12
C TYR A 241 10.58 -1.01 10.85
N GLU A 242 10.19 -0.33 9.77
CA GLU A 242 10.62 1.04 9.44
C GLU A 242 10.42 1.98 10.63
N ILE A 243 9.21 1.99 11.21
CA ILE A 243 8.88 2.82 12.38
C ILE A 243 9.67 2.37 13.62
N TRP A 244 9.87 1.06 13.81
CA TRP A 244 10.54 0.52 14.99
C TRP A 244 12.05 0.78 15.00
N GLU A 245 12.68 0.80 13.83
CA GLU A 245 14.12 1.05 13.70
C GLU A 245 14.44 2.55 13.79
N ASP A 246 13.52 3.42 13.37
CA ASP A 246 13.63 4.88 13.53
C ASP A 246 13.33 5.37 14.96
N ALA A 247 14.15 4.99 15.94
CA ALA A 247 14.04 5.44 17.33
C ALA A 247 14.70 6.82 17.57
N LEU A 248 14.03 7.71 18.33
CA LEU A 248 14.63 8.99 18.76
C LEU A 248 15.61 8.73 19.91
N ASP A 249 16.90 8.95 19.67
CA ASP A 249 17.96 8.71 20.67
C ASP A 249 17.93 7.27 21.24
N GLY A 250 17.44 6.30 20.46
CA GLY A 250 17.28 4.90 20.87
C GLY A 250 16.03 4.61 21.70
N GLU A 251 15.09 5.56 21.82
CA GLU A 251 13.85 5.42 22.56
C GLU A 251 12.61 5.67 21.68
N HIS A 252 11.49 5.04 22.03
CA HIS A 252 10.17 5.23 21.44
C HIS A 252 9.15 5.65 22.49
N ILE A 253 8.28 6.59 22.15
CA ILE A 253 7.07 6.88 22.93
C ILE A 253 5.92 6.12 22.27
N ILE A 254 5.44 5.05 22.93
CA ILE A 254 4.43 4.15 22.37
C ILE A 254 3.11 4.35 23.11
N ALA A 255 2.04 4.63 22.34
CA ALA A 255 0.68 4.72 22.85
C ALA A 255 -0.15 3.54 22.31
N PHE A 256 -0.78 2.78 23.21
CA PHE A 256 -1.72 1.72 22.84
C PHE A 256 -3.16 2.25 22.95
N ALA A 257 -3.87 2.26 21.83
CA ALA A 257 -5.27 2.62 21.78
C ALA A 257 -6.01 1.66 20.82
N GLU A 258 -7.20 1.21 21.23
CA GLU A 258 -8.11 0.49 20.35
C GLU A 258 -9.13 1.50 19.83
N GLU A 259 -9.13 1.77 18.53
CA GLU A 259 -9.99 2.81 17.91
C GLU A 259 -11.49 2.56 18.15
N GLY A 260 -11.89 1.29 18.28
CA GLY A 260 -13.25 0.87 18.60
C GLY A 260 -13.63 0.95 20.09
N ASP A 261 -12.65 1.12 20.99
CA ASP A 261 -12.89 1.28 22.43
C ASP A 261 -12.89 2.78 22.80
N PRO A 262 -13.97 3.32 23.38
CA PRO A 262 -14.00 4.70 23.85
C PRO A 262 -12.99 5.03 24.98
N GLY A 263 -12.26 4.05 25.55
CA GLY A 263 -11.23 4.25 26.57
C GLY A 263 -9.78 4.21 26.05
N MET A 264 -9.03 5.32 26.19
CA MET A 264 -7.59 5.37 25.92
C MET A 264 -6.77 4.91 27.15
N ARG A 265 -5.76 4.03 26.96
CA ARG A 265 -4.82 3.62 28.02
C ARG A 265 -3.37 3.96 27.63
N ILE A 266 -2.81 4.98 28.25
CA ILE A 266 -1.38 5.30 28.12
C ILE A 266 -0.60 4.50 29.19
N LEU A 267 0.39 3.71 28.79
CA LEU A 267 1.33 3.03 29.69
C LEU A 267 2.68 3.78 29.65
N TYR A 268 3.26 4.04 30.82
CA TYR A 268 4.61 4.59 31.00
C TYR A 268 5.62 3.46 31.25
#